data_AF-A0A1W9HUW7-F1
#
_entry.id   AF-A0A1W9HUW7-F1
#
_cell.length_a   1.000
_cell.length_b   1.000
_cell.length_c   1.000
_cell.angle_alpha   90.00
_cell.angle_beta   90.00
_cell.angle_gamma   90.00
#
_symmetry.space_group_name_H-M   'P 1'
#
loop_
_entity.id
_entity.type
_entity.pdbx_description
1 polymer ?
#
loop_
_entity_poly.entity_id
_entity_poly.type
_entity_poly.pdbx_seq_one_letter_code
_entity_poly.pdbx_strand_id
1 'polypeptide(L)'
;MVQGHISPAADAKEMPMFDDNLTREAHALMNSHSLQRAAALAAAVDPVARLWCRSFGVVSDMARERLTTLLSDKALAALAGGVGFDLIVEQLDQAAEAAIRHWFAVVLGRPVEAGATPLAIIRLAYIEVNRDGRWGDAFLDPRAAFAELASDVEAAMIEPTPTIHRRQMTRQVL
;
A
#
# COMPACT_ATOMS: atom_id res chain seq x y z
N MET A 1 -12.62 85.28 33.24
CA MET A 1 -13.76 84.97 32.35
C MET A 1 -13.14 84.57 31.02
N VAL A 2 -13.20 83.35 30.49
CA VAL A 2 -14.10 82.20 30.65
C VAL A 2 -13.27 80.92 30.45
N GLN A 3 -13.48 79.90 31.29
CA GLN A 3 -12.95 78.54 31.12
C GLN A 3 -13.71 77.82 30.00
N GLY A 4 -12.98 77.22 29.05
CA GLY A 4 -13.52 76.27 28.08
C GLY A 4 -13.02 74.87 28.41
N HIS A 5 -13.86 74.08 29.06
CA HIS A 5 -13.73 72.63 29.20
C HIS A 5 -13.97 71.96 27.84
N ILE A 6 -13.05 71.11 27.39
CA ILE A 6 -13.38 70.00 26.49
C ILE A 6 -12.54 68.79 26.91
N SER A 7 -13.23 67.74 27.34
CA SER A 7 -12.70 66.43 27.73
C SER A 7 -12.13 65.65 26.52
N PRO A 8 -11.20 64.70 26.74
CA PRO A 8 -10.71 63.81 25.70
C PRO A 8 -11.77 62.75 25.36
N ALA A 9 -12.24 62.73 24.12
CA ALA A 9 -13.02 61.62 23.59
C ALA A 9 -12.11 60.40 23.41
N ALA A 10 -12.49 59.32 24.09
CA ALA A 10 -11.93 57.99 23.92
C ALA A 10 -12.36 57.44 22.54
N ASP A 11 -11.42 57.32 21.61
CA ASP A 11 -11.56 56.46 20.44
C ASP A 11 -10.73 55.18 20.66
N ALA A 12 -11.24 54.32 21.54
CA ALA A 12 -10.85 52.91 21.55
C ALA A 12 -11.58 52.25 20.39
N LYS A 13 -10.92 52.26 19.23
CA LYS A 13 -11.35 51.54 18.03
C LYS A 13 -11.35 50.04 18.38
N GLU A 14 -12.51 49.47 18.66
CA GLU A 14 -12.70 48.03 18.82
C GLU A 14 -12.11 47.33 17.59
N MET A 15 -10.97 46.65 17.79
CA MET A 15 -10.47 45.69 16.81
C MET A 15 -11.48 44.55 16.74
N PRO A 16 -11.86 44.06 15.53
CA PRO A 16 -12.72 42.90 15.45
C PRO A 16 -12.01 41.74 16.16
N MET A 17 -12.60 41.25 17.25
CA MET A 17 -12.28 39.93 17.78
C MET A 17 -12.56 38.95 16.65
N PHE A 18 -11.50 38.48 15.99
CA PHE A 18 -11.59 37.32 15.13
C PHE A 18 -12.15 36.17 15.97
N ASP A 19 -13.25 35.58 15.51
CA ASP A 19 -13.92 34.46 16.17
C ASP A 19 -12.95 33.28 16.35
N ASP A 20 -12.30 33.21 17.50
CA ASP A 20 -11.50 32.07 17.95
C ASP A 20 -12.30 30.76 17.87
N ASN A 21 -13.63 30.85 17.97
CA ASN A 21 -14.54 29.73 17.89
C ASN A 21 -14.61 29.12 16.48
N LEU A 22 -14.69 29.95 15.43
CA LEU A 22 -14.67 29.49 14.03
C LEU A 22 -13.34 28.81 13.67
N THR A 23 -12.23 29.35 14.18
CA THR A 23 -10.89 28.79 13.97
C THR A 23 -10.73 27.45 14.68
N ARG A 24 -11.28 27.32 15.89
CA ARG A 24 -11.26 26.08 16.68
C ARG A 24 -12.15 24.98 16.07
N GLU A 25 -13.33 25.34 15.60
CA GLU A 25 -14.25 24.43 14.90
C GLU A 25 -13.65 23.96 13.57
N ALA A 26 -13.03 24.86 12.80
CA ALA A 26 -12.33 24.50 11.57
C ALA A 26 -11.16 23.54 11.83
N HIS A 27 -10.35 23.78 12.88
CA HIS A 27 -9.28 22.86 13.30
C HIS A 27 -9.83 21.50 13.76
N ALA A 28 -10.93 21.47 14.52
CA ALA A 28 -11.55 20.23 14.97
C ALA A 28 -12.10 19.40 13.79
N LEU A 29 -12.76 20.06 12.83
CA LEU A 29 -13.24 19.44 11.60
C LEU A 29 -12.08 18.91 10.75
N MET A 30 -11.01 19.70 10.58
CA MET A 30 -9.82 19.30 9.82
C MET A 30 -9.11 18.10 10.46
N ASN A 31 -9.02 18.07 11.79
CA ASN A 31 -8.46 16.93 12.56
C ASN A 31 -9.36 15.69 12.49
N SER A 32 -10.68 15.85 12.51
CA SER A 32 -11.61 14.72 12.37
C SER A 32 -11.53 14.08 10.98
N HIS A 33 -11.38 14.90 9.93
CA HIS A 33 -11.26 14.44 8.55
C HIS A 33 -9.91 13.77 8.27
N SER A 34 -8.80 14.28 8.86
CA SER A 34 -7.49 13.64 8.75
C SER A 34 -7.44 12.29 9.47
N LEU A 35 -8.08 12.17 10.65
CA LEU A 35 -8.20 10.91 11.38
C LEU A 35 -9.04 9.87 10.64
N GLN A 36 -10.18 10.27 10.05
CA GLN A 36 -11.00 9.37 9.24
C GLN A 36 -10.24 8.86 8.01
N ARG A 37 -9.46 9.72 7.34
CA ARG A 37 -8.61 9.34 6.22
C ARG A 37 -7.50 8.37 6.63
N ALA A 38 -6.86 8.61 7.77
CA ALA A 38 -5.85 7.68 8.30
C ALA A 38 -6.44 6.31 8.63
N ALA A 39 -7.64 6.26 9.22
CA ALA A 39 -8.34 5.03 9.53
C ALA A 39 -8.77 4.27 8.26
N ALA A 40 -9.33 4.96 7.27
CA ALA A 40 -9.71 4.36 5.98
C ALA A 40 -8.49 3.81 5.25
N LEU A 41 -7.34 4.48 5.37
CA LEU A 41 -6.09 4.04 4.75
C LEU A 41 -5.52 2.80 5.43
N ALA A 42 -5.48 2.78 6.76
CA ALA A 42 -5.11 1.59 7.52
C ALA A 42 -6.02 0.40 7.17
N ALA A 43 -7.31 0.65 6.93
CA ALA A 43 -8.26 -0.37 6.50
C ALA A 43 -8.01 -0.87 5.06
N ALA A 44 -7.34 -0.09 4.20
CA ALA A 44 -7.01 -0.49 2.82
C ALA A 44 -5.70 -1.30 2.72
N VAL A 45 -4.78 -1.14 3.67
CA VAL A 45 -3.47 -1.81 3.65
C VAL A 45 -3.58 -3.35 3.68
N ASP A 46 -4.34 -3.91 4.63
CA ASP A 46 -4.47 -5.38 4.74
C ASP A 46 -5.15 -6.01 3.52
N PRO A 47 -6.24 -5.46 2.95
CA PRO A 47 -6.81 -5.94 1.70
C PRO A 47 -5.81 -5.97 0.54
N VAL A 48 -5.01 -4.91 0.36
CA VAL A 48 -3.99 -4.84 -0.69
C VAL A 48 -2.91 -5.89 -0.46
N ALA A 49 -2.36 -5.97 0.76
CA ALA A 49 -1.36 -6.98 1.11
C ALA A 49 -1.87 -8.41 0.85
N ARG A 50 -3.10 -8.69 1.30
CA ARG A 50 -3.76 -9.99 1.12
C ARG A 50 -3.97 -10.32 -0.35
N LEU A 51 -4.40 -9.36 -1.16
CA LEU A 51 -4.61 -9.54 -2.59
C LEU A 51 -3.30 -9.91 -3.28
N TRP A 52 -2.23 -9.16 -2.99
CA TRP A 52 -0.90 -9.40 -3.57
C TRP A 52 -0.32 -10.75 -3.13
N CYS A 53 -0.35 -11.11 -1.85
CA CYS A 53 0.10 -12.44 -1.39
C CYS A 53 -0.68 -13.56 -2.09
N ARG A 54 -2.01 -13.48 -2.13
CA ARG A 54 -2.86 -14.47 -2.82
C ARG A 54 -2.56 -14.54 -4.31
N SER A 55 -2.20 -13.43 -4.92
CA SER A 55 -1.85 -13.38 -6.32
C SER A 55 -0.70 -14.35 -6.65
N PHE A 56 0.25 -14.53 -5.72
CA PHE A 56 1.36 -15.48 -5.81
C PHE A 56 1.07 -16.86 -5.19
N GLY A 57 -0.19 -17.16 -4.86
CA GLY A 57 -0.54 -18.42 -4.19
C GLY A 57 -0.08 -18.51 -2.74
N VAL A 58 0.31 -17.39 -2.11
CA VAL A 58 0.79 -17.35 -0.74
C VAL A 58 -0.38 -17.16 0.23
N VAL A 59 -0.53 -18.12 1.16
CA VAL A 59 -1.53 -18.10 2.25
C VAL A 59 -0.82 -18.13 3.61
N SER A 60 0.31 -17.42 3.72
CA SER A 60 1.06 -17.26 4.96
C SER A 60 0.68 -15.95 5.65
N ASP A 61 0.31 -16.04 6.93
CA ASP A 61 0.05 -14.87 7.76
C ASP A 61 1.33 -14.04 7.97
N MET A 62 2.49 -14.69 8.07
CA MET A 62 3.77 -14.03 8.26
C MET A 62 4.18 -13.24 7.01
N ALA A 63 3.97 -13.80 5.82
CA ALA A 63 4.18 -13.08 4.56
C ALA A 63 3.23 -11.88 4.41
N ARG A 64 1.96 -12.06 4.78
CA ARG A 64 0.96 -10.97 4.79
C ARG A 64 1.36 -9.86 5.75
N GLU A 65 1.81 -10.20 6.96
CA GLU A 65 2.23 -9.24 7.97
C GLU A 65 3.43 -8.41 7.48
N ARG A 66 4.46 -9.05 6.89
CA ARG A 66 5.61 -8.34 6.32
C ARG A 66 5.19 -7.33 5.26
N LEU A 67 4.31 -7.72 4.33
CA LEU A 67 3.82 -6.81 3.31
C LEU A 67 2.94 -5.69 3.91
N THR A 68 2.12 -6.02 4.90
CA THR A 68 1.29 -5.05 5.63
C THR A 68 2.16 -3.99 6.30
N THR A 69 3.22 -4.37 7.02
CA THR A 69 4.16 -3.43 7.65
C THR A 69 4.80 -2.50 6.63
N LEU A 70 5.31 -3.05 5.52
CA LEU A 70 5.89 -2.25 4.44
C LEU A 70 4.91 -1.25 3.85
N LEU A 71 3.66 -1.69 3.61
CA LEU A 71 2.62 -0.85 3.06
C LEU A 71 2.10 0.20 4.06
N SER A 72 2.04 -0.12 5.36
CA SER A 72 1.71 0.85 6.40
C SER A 72 2.70 2.01 6.45
N ASP A 73 4.00 1.73 6.33
CA ASP A 73 5.02 2.79 6.29
C ASP A 73 4.85 3.70 5.07
N LYS A 74 4.52 3.12 3.91
CA LYS A 74 4.23 3.89 2.68
C LYS A 74 2.94 4.70 2.79
N ALA A 75 1.91 4.12 3.38
CA ALA A 75 0.63 4.75 3.65
C ALA A 75 0.80 6.01 4.52
N LEU A 76 1.57 5.89 5.62
CA LEU A 76 1.87 7.01 6.52
C LEU A 76 2.67 8.11 5.82
N ALA A 77 3.68 7.75 5.01
CA ALA A 77 4.46 8.71 4.25
C ALA A 77 3.59 9.47 3.22
N ALA A 78 2.68 8.78 2.53
CA ALA A 78 1.78 9.39 1.56
C ALA A 78 0.79 10.37 2.23
N LEU A 79 0.26 10.02 3.41
CA LEU A 79 -0.59 10.92 4.20
C LEU A 79 0.16 12.18 4.65
N ALA A 80 1.39 12.02 5.15
CA ALA A 80 2.23 13.14 5.56
C ALA A 80 2.56 14.08 4.39
N GLY A 81 2.68 13.53 3.18
CA GLY A 81 2.87 14.29 1.94
C GLY A 81 1.61 14.94 1.36
N GLY A 82 0.43 14.79 1.99
CA GLY A 82 -0.82 15.38 1.53
C GLY A 82 -1.43 14.72 0.29
N VAL A 83 -1.07 13.46 0.01
CA VAL A 83 -1.58 12.71 -1.14
C VAL A 83 -3.09 12.47 -1.00
N GLY A 84 -3.85 12.66 -2.09
CA GLY A 84 -5.28 12.37 -2.12
C GLY A 84 -5.58 10.87 -2.02
N PHE A 85 -6.66 10.49 -1.34
CA PHE A 85 -6.97 9.09 -0.99
C PHE A 85 -6.91 8.11 -2.17
N ASP A 86 -7.52 8.44 -3.31
CA ASP A 86 -7.53 7.58 -4.51
C ASP A 86 -6.12 7.29 -5.02
N LEU A 87 -5.24 8.29 -4.96
CA LEU A 87 -3.85 8.18 -5.35
C LEU A 87 -3.04 7.35 -4.33
N ILE A 88 -3.46 7.28 -3.07
CA ILE A 88 -2.77 6.45 -2.09
C ILE A 88 -3.03 4.96 -2.36
N VAL A 89 -4.24 4.55 -2.75
CA VAL A 89 -4.51 3.14 -3.09
C VAL A 89 -3.63 2.69 -4.26
N GLU A 90 -3.53 3.53 -5.30
CA GLU A 90 -2.61 3.28 -6.42
C GLU A 90 -1.15 3.21 -5.96
N GLN A 91 -0.71 4.10 -5.06
CA GLN A 91 0.63 4.03 -4.47
C GLN A 91 0.86 2.77 -3.64
N LEU A 92 -0.15 2.24 -2.94
CA LEU A 92 -0.05 0.99 -2.21
C LEU A 92 0.12 -0.19 -3.16
N ASP A 93 -0.62 -0.23 -4.26
CA ASP A 93 -0.44 -1.26 -5.29
C ASP A 93 0.94 -1.19 -5.95
N GLN A 94 1.39 0.01 -6.32
CA GLN A 94 2.73 0.21 -6.86
C GLN A 94 3.83 -0.15 -5.84
N ALA A 95 3.63 0.16 -4.57
CA ALA A 95 4.55 -0.20 -3.50
C ALA A 95 4.62 -1.71 -3.26
N ALA A 96 3.48 -2.40 -3.30
CA ALA A 96 3.42 -3.85 -3.19
C ALA A 96 4.13 -4.52 -4.37
N GLU A 97 3.84 -4.06 -5.59
CA GLU A 97 4.51 -4.53 -6.81
C GLU A 97 6.04 -4.34 -6.71
N ALA A 98 6.48 -3.15 -6.32
CA ALA A 98 7.90 -2.83 -6.19
C ALA A 98 8.60 -3.66 -5.11
N ALA A 99 7.97 -3.88 -3.95
CA ALA A 99 8.51 -4.71 -2.88
C ALA A 99 8.69 -6.16 -3.34
N ILE A 100 7.70 -6.72 -4.02
CA ILE A 100 7.75 -8.09 -4.53
C ILE A 100 8.79 -8.23 -5.64
N ARG A 101 8.86 -7.27 -6.58
CA ARG A 101 9.91 -7.22 -7.62
C ARG A 101 11.30 -7.18 -7.01
N HIS A 102 11.50 -6.33 -6.01
CA HIS A 102 12.77 -6.21 -5.32
C HIS A 102 13.15 -7.51 -4.62
N TRP A 103 12.20 -8.15 -3.94
CA TRP A 103 12.44 -9.45 -3.31
C TRP A 103 12.81 -10.52 -4.35
N PHE A 104 12.09 -10.62 -5.47
CA PHE A 104 12.48 -11.55 -6.55
C PHE A 104 13.83 -11.20 -7.18
N ALA A 105 14.20 -9.93 -7.23
CA ALA A 105 15.51 -9.55 -7.71
C ALA A 105 16.64 -10.06 -6.80
N VAL A 106 16.39 -10.08 -5.49
CA VAL A 106 17.29 -10.69 -4.49
C VAL A 106 17.32 -12.21 -4.64
N VAL A 107 16.15 -12.86 -4.74
CA VAL A 107 16.03 -14.32 -4.93
C VAL A 107 16.79 -14.77 -6.16
N LEU A 108 16.54 -14.14 -7.32
CA LEU A 108 17.10 -14.53 -8.61
C LEU A 108 18.52 -13.99 -8.85
N GLY A 109 19.03 -13.14 -7.95
CA GLY A 109 20.34 -12.49 -8.12
C GLY A 109 20.43 -11.55 -9.34
N ARG A 110 19.28 -11.12 -9.91
CA ARG A 110 19.22 -10.24 -11.09
C ARG A 110 18.01 -9.30 -11.01
N PRO A 111 18.08 -8.09 -11.59
CA PRO A 111 16.93 -7.19 -11.58
C PRO A 111 15.75 -7.80 -12.33
N VAL A 112 14.55 -7.64 -11.76
CA VAL A 112 13.29 -7.93 -12.46
C VAL A 112 12.90 -6.69 -13.25
N GLU A 113 12.97 -6.77 -14.58
CA GLU A 113 12.65 -5.64 -15.46
C GLU A 113 11.27 -5.04 -15.18
N ALA A 114 11.17 -3.72 -15.31
CA ALA A 114 9.92 -2.99 -15.13
C ALA A 114 8.89 -3.41 -16.19
N GLY A 115 7.61 -3.35 -15.82
CA GLY A 115 6.48 -3.69 -16.70
C GLY A 115 5.81 -5.02 -16.35
N ALA A 116 4.57 -5.21 -16.80
CA ALA A 116 3.70 -6.29 -16.34
C ALA A 116 4.20 -7.70 -16.71
N THR A 117 4.80 -7.85 -17.89
CA THR A 117 5.16 -9.17 -18.45
C THR A 117 6.22 -9.93 -17.63
N PRO A 118 7.37 -9.33 -17.26
CA PRO A 118 8.37 -10.03 -16.44
C PRO A 118 7.83 -10.54 -15.10
N LEU A 119 7.05 -9.71 -14.39
CA LEU A 119 6.48 -10.09 -13.10
C LEU A 119 5.38 -11.15 -13.25
N ALA A 120 4.57 -11.08 -14.31
CA ALA A 120 3.57 -12.11 -14.58
C ALA A 120 4.20 -13.48 -14.83
N ILE A 121 5.31 -13.55 -15.57
CA ILE A 121 6.04 -14.81 -15.80
C ILE A 121 6.60 -15.35 -14.49
N ILE A 122 7.28 -14.51 -13.70
CA ILE A 122 7.81 -14.88 -12.37
C ILE A 122 6.68 -15.36 -11.45
N ARG A 123 5.54 -14.69 -11.46
CA ARG A 123 4.38 -15.07 -10.67
C ARG A 123 3.87 -16.46 -11.04
N LEU A 124 3.75 -16.79 -12.32
CA LEU A 124 3.33 -18.11 -12.77
C LEU A 124 4.36 -19.19 -12.36
N ALA A 125 5.64 -18.93 -12.56
CA ALA A 125 6.72 -19.83 -12.14
C ALA A 125 6.72 -20.06 -10.63
N TYR A 126 6.58 -19.00 -9.83
CA TYR A 126 6.52 -19.10 -8.38
C TYR A 126 5.30 -19.90 -7.89
N ILE A 127 4.12 -19.73 -8.49
CA ILE A 127 2.93 -20.51 -8.16
C ILE A 127 3.17 -22.01 -8.41
N GLU A 128 3.84 -22.35 -9.52
CA GLU A 128 4.17 -23.74 -9.85
C GLU A 128 5.15 -24.34 -8.83
N VAL A 129 6.20 -23.61 -8.49
CA VAL A 129 7.23 -24.02 -7.52
C VAL A 129 6.67 -24.11 -6.10
N ASN A 130 5.76 -23.20 -5.72
CA ASN A 130 5.17 -23.13 -4.39
C ASN A 130 3.85 -23.90 -4.26
N ARG A 131 3.62 -24.93 -5.08
CA ARG A 131 2.36 -25.70 -5.08
C ARG A 131 2.08 -26.39 -3.73
N ASP A 132 3.13 -26.83 -3.04
CA ASP A 132 3.06 -27.45 -1.72
C ASP A 132 3.06 -26.43 -0.56
N GLY A 133 3.20 -25.13 -0.88
CA GLY A 133 3.24 -24.03 0.08
C GLY A 133 4.56 -23.88 0.82
N ARG A 134 5.62 -24.63 0.47
CA ARG A 134 6.91 -24.63 1.19
C ARG A 134 7.54 -23.25 1.32
N TRP A 135 7.34 -22.39 0.34
CA TRP A 135 7.94 -21.07 0.25
C TRP A 135 7.04 -19.95 0.75
N GLY A 136 5.83 -20.26 1.22
CA GLY A 136 4.86 -19.26 1.66
C GLY A 136 5.39 -18.39 2.81
N ASP A 137 6.02 -19.00 3.81
CA ASP A 137 6.57 -18.27 4.97
C ASP A 137 7.88 -17.53 4.65
N ALA A 138 8.62 -17.97 3.64
CA ALA A 138 9.84 -17.31 3.16
C ALA A 138 9.55 -16.14 2.21
N PHE A 139 8.30 -16.01 1.73
CA PHE A 139 7.88 -14.91 0.88
C PHE A 139 8.10 -13.57 1.58
N LEU A 140 8.80 -12.66 0.90
CA LEU A 140 9.23 -11.36 1.42
C LEU A 140 10.12 -11.42 2.68
N ASP A 141 10.73 -12.57 3.00
CA ASP A 141 11.70 -12.67 4.08
C ASP A 141 13.08 -12.17 3.59
N PRO A 142 13.70 -11.14 4.19
CA PRO A 142 15.04 -10.71 3.77
C PRO A 142 16.16 -11.65 4.26
N ARG A 143 15.87 -12.63 5.13
CA ARG A 143 16.86 -13.47 5.82
C ARG A 143 16.89 -14.92 5.34
N ALA A 144 15.95 -15.32 4.50
CA ALA A 144 15.88 -16.70 4.02
C ALA A 144 16.97 -16.99 2.96
N ALA A 145 17.44 -18.23 2.94
CA ALA A 145 18.35 -18.70 1.89
C ALA A 145 17.53 -19.08 0.65
N PHE A 146 17.84 -18.45 -0.49
CA PHE A 146 17.01 -18.53 -1.69
C PHE A 146 17.60 -19.35 -2.83
N ALA A 147 18.75 -20.00 -2.66
CA ALA A 147 19.43 -20.69 -3.74
C ALA A 147 18.55 -21.78 -4.40
N GLU A 148 17.84 -22.57 -3.61
CA GLU A 148 16.92 -23.60 -4.11
C GLU A 148 15.70 -22.97 -4.78
N LEU A 149 15.07 -21.98 -4.14
CA LEU A 149 13.94 -21.24 -4.71
C LEU A 149 14.30 -20.59 -6.05
N ALA A 150 15.48 -20.00 -6.15
CA ALA A 150 15.96 -19.33 -7.35
C ALA A 150 16.09 -20.34 -8.50
N SER A 151 16.75 -21.47 -8.24
CA SER A 151 16.90 -22.55 -9.23
C SER A 151 15.56 -23.08 -9.71
N ASP A 152 14.63 -23.34 -8.78
CA ASP A 152 13.31 -23.88 -9.11
C ASP A 152 12.47 -22.88 -9.92
N VAL A 153 12.49 -21.60 -9.53
CA VAL A 153 11.77 -20.53 -10.25
C VAL A 153 12.36 -20.33 -11.65
N GLU A 154 13.69 -20.30 -11.79
CA GLU A 154 14.33 -20.18 -13.10
C GLU A 154 14.01 -21.36 -14.02
N ALA A 155 14.04 -22.59 -13.49
CA ALA A 155 13.64 -23.77 -14.24
C ALA A 155 12.19 -23.68 -14.72
N ALA A 156 11.26 -23.30 -13.83
CA ALA A 156 9.85 -23.13 -14.16
C ALA A 156 9.56 -21.97 -15.13
N MET A 157 10.45 -20.97 -15.21
CA MET A 157 10.36 -19.89 -16.21
C MET A 157 10.81 -20.34 -17.61
N ILE A 158 11.66 -21.37 -17.70
CA ILE A 158 12.21 -21.90 -18.96
C ILE A 158 11.35 -23.03 -19.52
N GLU A 159 10.73 -23.82 -18.65
CA GLU A 159 9.84 -24.89 -19.09
C GLU A 159 8.58 -24.30 -19.75
N PRO A 160 8.17 -24.83 -20.92
CA PRO A 160 6.88 -24.47 -21.49
C PRO A 160 5.82 -24.85 -20.48
N THR A 161 5.14 -23.85 -19.93
CA THR A 161 4.06 -24.02 -18.97
C THR A 161 3.17 -25.17 -19.46
N PRO A 162 3.07 -26.31 -18.75
CA PRO A 162 2.22 -27.39 -19.20
C PRO A 162 0.83 -26.81 -19.33
N THR A 163 0.33 -26.86 -20.56
CA THR A 163 -0.96 -26.32 -20.97
C THR A 163 -1.95 -26.68 -19.90
N ILE A 164 -2.47 -25.66 -19.22
CA ILE A 164 -3.59 -25.76 -18.28
C ILE A 164 -4.53 -26.78 -18.89
N HIS A 165 -4.66 -27.95 -18.27
CA HIS A 165 -5.71 -28.88 -18.66
C HIS A 165 -6.98 -28.08 -18.52
N ARG A 166 -7.50 -27.60 -19.66
CA ARG A 166 -8.84 -27.07 -19.78
C ARG A 166 -9.68 -28.08 -19.03
N ARG A 167 -10.19 -27.72 -17.84
CA ARG A 167 -11.38 -28.34 -17.31
C ARG A 167 -12.39 -28.17 -18.43
N GLN A 168 -12.54 -29.20 -19.26
CA GLN A 168 -13.67 -29.35 -20.14
C GLN A 168 -14.86 -29.33 -19.18
N MET A 169 -15.48 -28.17 -19.01
CA MET A 169 -16.83 -28.13 -18.52
C MET A 169 -17.63 -28.85 -19.60
N THR A 170 -17.95 -30.12 -19.34
CA THR A 170 -19.03 -30.83 -20.02
C THR A 170 -20.28 -30.00 -19.77
N ARG A 171 -20.58 -29.08 -20.67
CA ARG A 171 -21.88 -28.43 -20.75
C ARG A 171 -22.88 -29.55 -21.04
N GLN A 172 -23.49 -30.09 -19.99
CA GLN A 172 -24.67 -30.94 -20.14
C GLN A 172 -25.69 -30.12 -20.91
N VAL A 173 -25.97 -30.54 -22.13
CA VAL A 173 -27.12 -30.07 -22.90
C VAL A 173 -28.28 -30.92 -22.41
N LEU A 174 -29.31 -30.26 -21.89
CA LEU A 174 -30.61 -30.85 -21.54
C LEU A 174 -31.25 -31.51 -22.76
#